data_AF-A0A3Q0IMY1-F1
#
_entry.id   AF-A0A3Q0IMY1-F1
#
_cell.length_a   1.000
_cell.length_b   1.000
_cell.length_c   1.000
_cell.angle_alpha   90.00
_cell.angle_beta   90.00
_cell.angle_gamma   90.00
#
_symmetry.space_group_name_H-M   'P 1'
#
loop_
_entity.id
_entity.type
_entity.pdbx_description
1 polymer ?
#
loop_
_entity_poly.entity_id
_entity_poly.type
_entity_poly.pdbx_seq_one_letter_code
_entity_poly.pdbx_strand_id
1 'polypeptide(L)'
;METVFSPQALPLVICTNIGLSMCLYQLTRYNTLPKVRIYKFSLEALTIVLQFFFLNNCSEIMDDCNAMVCRSINSSHWQHCTRDTKRGLMSLLRICQRPNHLKFYGGRSHHSASGPVLECRQNSVQLRQLYANEQ
;
A
#
# COMPACT_ATOMS: atom_id res chain seq x y z
N MET A 1 2.10 13.97 8.26
CA MET A 1 2.51 12.60 7.85
C MET A 1 2.71 12.60 6.36
N GLU A 2 3.93 12.96 5.99
CA GLU A 2 4.48 12.72 4.67
C GLU A 2 4.40 11.22 4.40
N THR A 3 3.90 10.82 3.24
CA THR A 3 4.06 9.47 2.72
C THR A 3 5.53 9.30 2.36
N VAL A 4 6.36 9.17 3.39
CA VAL A 4 7.75 8.72 3.31
C VAL A 4 7.67 7.22 3.04
N PHE A 5 7.26 6.84 1.83
CA PHE A 5 7.91 5.68 1.23
C PHE A 5 9.37 6.11 1.11
N SER A 6 10.14 5.68 2.10
CA SER A 6 11.50 6.11 2.35
C SER A 6 12.26 6.19 1.02
N PRO A 7 13.08 7.24 0.77
CA PRO A 7 14.02 7.24 -0.36
C PRO A 7 14.95 6.00 -0.37
N GLN A 8 14.90 5.16 0.68
CA GLN A 8 15.55 3.86 0.76
C GLN A 8 14.75 2.68 0.15
N ALA A 9 13.44 2.79 -0.04
CA ALA A 9 12.63 1.70 -0.60
C ALA A 9 12.91 1.48 -2.10
N LEU A 10 13.15 2.56 -2.84
CA LEU A 10 13.46 2.51 -4.26
C LEU A 10 14.81 1.81 -4.55
N PRO A 11 15.94 2.16 -3.90
CA PRO A 11 17.19 1.42 -4.07
C PRO A 11 17.07 -0.02 -3.54
N LEU A 12 16.28 -0.29 -2.49
CA LEU A 12 16.04 -1.66 -2.03
C LEU A 12 15.35 -2.52 -3.10
N VAL A 13 14.30 -2.00 -3.75
CA VAL A 13 13.60 -2.69 -4.84
C VAL A 13 14.53 -2.91 -6.05
N ILE A 14 15.36 -1.92 -6.40
CA ILE A 14 16.33 -2.07 -7.50
C ILE A 14 17.36 -3.15 -7.15
N CYS A 15 17.98 -3.07 -5.98
CA CYS A 15 19.00 -4.02 -5.54
C CYS A 15 18.46 -5.45 -5.44
N THR A 16 17.23 -5.63 -4.95
CA THR A 16 16.59 -6.95 -4.87
C THR A 16 16.23 -7.51 -6.24
N ASN A 17 15.78 -6.69 -7.20
CA ASN A 17 15.57 -7.12 -8.58
C ASN A 17 16.88 -7.52 -9.29
N ILE A 18 17.96 -6.77 -9.07
CA ILE A 18 19.30 -7.13 -9.58
C ILE A 18 19.78 -8.44 -8.95
N GLY A 19 19.62 -8.61 -7.63
CA GLY A 19 19.97 -9.82 -6.91
C GLY A 19 19.19 -11.05 -7.40
N LEU A 20 17.88 -10.91 -7.64
CA LEU A 20 17.05 -11.95 -8.19
C LEU A 20 17.47 -12.33 -9.62
N SER A 21 17.73 -11.35 -10.48
CA SER A 21 18.21 -11.55 -11.85
C SER A 21 19.55 -12.30 -11.88
N MET A 22 20.48 -11.93 -11.01
CA MET A 22 21.76 -12.62 -10.84
C MET A 22 21.59 -14.06 -10.36
N CYS A 23 20.70 -14.32 -9.40
CA CYS A 23 20.41 -15.66 -8.91
C CYS A 23 19.82 -16.54 -10.02
N LEU A 24 18.85 -16.02 -10.77
CA LEU A 24 18.22 -16.73 -11.90
C LEU A 24 19.22 -17.01 -13.02
N TYR A 25 20.07 -16.03 -13.37
CA TYR A 25 21.13 -16.22 -14.35
C TYR A 25 22.10 -17.34 -13.95
N GLN A 26 22.55 -17.37 -12.69
CA GLN A 26 23.42 -18.45 -12.22
C GLN A 26 22.69 -19.81 -12.20
N LEU A 27 21.40 -19.84 -11.87
CA LEU A 27 20.58 -21.05 -11.94
C LEU A 27 20.45 -21.58 -13.38
N THR A 28 20.41 -20.72 -14.42
CA THR A 28 20.43 -21.22 -15.82
C THR A 28 21.71 -21.98 -16.18
N ARG A 29 22.82 -21.73 -15.47
CA ARG A 29 24.10 -22.45 -15.65
C ARG A 29 24.26 -23.64 -14.69
N TYR A 30 23.15 -24.27 -14.29
CA TYR A 30 23.13 -25.34 -13.27
C TYR A 30 24.12 -26.49 -13.53
N ASN A 31 24.34 -26.88 -14.80
CA ASN A 31 25.25 -27.97 -15.16
C ASN A 31 26.73 -27.70 -14.84
N THR A 32 27.12 -26.44 -14.64
CA THR A 32 28.53 -26.04 -14.41
C THR A 32 28.84 -25.72 -12.94
N LEU A 33 27.83 -25.71 -12.08
CA LEU A 33 27.93 -25.23 -10.70
C LEU A 33 27.89 -26.40 -9.70
N PRO A 34 28.63 -26.32 -8.59
CA PRO A 34 28.55 -27.33 -7.54
C PRO A 34 27.17 -27.31 -6.88
N LYS A 35 26.64 -28.50 -6.53
CA LYS A 35 25.29 -28.70 -5.97
C LYS A 35 24.98 -27.78 -4.77
N VAL A 36 25.97 -27.54 -3.91
CA VAL A 36 25.86 -26.65 -2.73
C VAL A 36 25.53 -25.21 -3.14
N ARG A 37 26.13 -24.73 -4.22
CA ARG A 37 25.94 -23.37 -4.72
C ARG A 37 24.59 -23.20 -5.40
N ILE A 38 24.12 -24.22 -6.10
CA ILE A 38 22.76 -24.26 -6.69
C ILE A 38 21.70 -24.15 -5.58
N TYR A 39 21.84 -24.93 -4.52
CA TYR A 39 20.92 -24.88 -3.38
C TYR A 39 20.91 -23.50 -2.71
N LYS A 40 22.10 -22.90 -2.52
CA LYS A 40 22.22 -21.54 -1.97
C LYS A 40 21.46 -20.50 -2.81
N PHE A 41 21.69 -20.47 -4.13
CA PHE A 41 20.99 -19.50 -5.00
C PHE A 41 19.48 -19.77 -5.08
N SER A 42 19.06 -21.04 -5.00
CA SER A 42 17.64 -21.39 -4.96
C SER A 42 16.97 -20.85 -3.69
N LEU A 43 17.61 -21.00 -2.54
CA LEU A 43 17.12 -20.44 -1.27
C LEU A 43 17.12 -18.92 -1.26
N GLU A 44 18.14 -18.26 -1.81
CA GLU A 44 18.19 -16.81 -1.91
C GLU A 44 17.07 -16.28 -2.82
N ALA A 45 16.85 -16.90 -3.98
CA ALA A 45 15.75 -16.55 -4.87
C ALA A 45 14.37 -16.75 -4.20
N LEU A 46 14.18 -17.88 -3.50
CA LEU A 46 12.94 -18.15 -2.76
C LEU A 46 12.69 -17.11 -1.66
N THR A 47 13.75 -16.74 -0.92
CA THR A 47 13.66 -15.74 0.15
C THR A 47 13.24 -14.38 -0.39
N ILE A 48 13.81 -13.94 -1.53
CA ILE A 48 13.43 -12.68 -2.18
C ILE A 48 11.96 -12.71 -2.62
N VAL A 49 11.52 -13.81 -3.24
CA VAL A 49 10.11 -13.95 -3.67
C VAL A 49 9.15 -13.88 -2.48
N LEU A 50 9.47 -14.56 -1.38
CA LEU A 50 8.65 -14.53 -0.16
C LEU A 50 8.59 -13.14 0.46
N GLN A 51 9.70 -12.39 0.47
CA GLN A 51 9.72 -11.01 0.96
C GLN A 51 8.80 -10.10 0.13
N PHE A 52 8.87 -10.19 -1.21
CA PHE A 52 7.98 -9.43 -2.08
C PHE A 52 6.51 -9.82 -1.91
N PHE A 53 6.23 -11.12 -1.79
CA PHE A 53 4.87 -11.60 -1.52
C PHE A 53 4.32 -11.01 -0.21
N PHE A 54 5.09 -11.09 0.88
CA PHE A 54 4.67 -10.56 2.17
C PHE A 54 4.42 -9.05 2.12
N LEU A 55 5.33 -8.27 1.51
CA LEU A 55 5.19 -6.83 1.37
C LEU A 55 3.93 -6.45 0.57
N ASN A 56 3.68 -7.13 -0.55
CA ASN A 56 2.50 -6.87 -1.38
C ASN A 56 1.21 -7.23 -0.64
N ASN A 57 1.18 -8.39 0.03
CA ASN A 57 0.03 -8.84 0.79
C ASN A 57 -0.27 -7.91 1.97
N CYS A 58 0.74 -7.44 2.69
CA CYS A 58 0.57 -6.44 3.74
C CYS A 58 0.07 -5.09 3.19
N SER A 59 0.53 -4.67 2.01
CA SER A 59 0.04 -3.47 1.35
C SER A 59 -1.45 -3.58 1.00
N GLU A 60 -1.89 -4.73 0.49
CA GLU A 60 -3.29 -5.00 0.15
C GLU A 60 -4.19 -5.00 1.39
N ILE A 61 -3.80 -5.72 2.44
CA ILE A 61 -4.52 -5.75 3.72
C ILE A 61 -4.64 -4.34 4.32
N MET A 62 -3.60 -3.51 4.19
CA MET A 62 -3.61 -2.14 4.68
C MET A 62 -4.58 -1.25 3.89
N ASP A 63 -4.66 -1.43 2.57
CA ASP A 63 -5.63 -0.72 1.72
C ASP A 63 -7.08 -1.14 2.06
N ASP A 64 -7.33 -2.42 2.34
CA ASP A 64 -8.62 -2.92 2.80
C ASP A 64 -9.01 -2.34 4.17
N CYS A 65 -8.06 -2.30 5.12
CA CYS A 65 -8.25 -1.65 6.41
C CYS A 65 -8.61 -0.17 6.26
N ASN A 66 -7.89 0.55 5.40
CA ASN A 66 -8.17 1.96 5.10
C ASN A 66 -9.58 2.16 4.52
N ALA A 67 -10.03 1.26 3.63
CA ALA A 67 -11.38 1.27 3.09
C ALA A 67 -12.44 0.99 4.16
N MET A 68 -12.18 0.04 5.07
CA MET A 68 -13.08 -0.25 6.20
C MET A 68 -13.20 0.93 7.16
N VAL A 69 -12.10 1.60 7.51
CA VAL A 69 -12.10 2.81 8.34
C VAL A 69 -12.96 3.91 7.70
N CYS A 70 -12.81 4.13 6.40
CA CYS A 70 -13.63 5.09 5.64
C CYS A 70 -15.13 4.76 5.73
N ARG A 71 -15.49 3.48 5.57
CA ARG A 71 -16.90 3.03 5.70
C ARG A 71 -17.42 3.24 7.13
N SER A 72 -16.65 2.86 8.14
CA SER A 72 -17.04 3.00 9.55
C SER A 72 -17.28 4.46 9.94
N ILE A 73 -16.46 5.39 9.42
CA ILE A 73 -16.67 6.83 9.63
C ILE A 73 -17.94 7.28 8.92
N ASN A 74 -18.16 6.88 7.67
CA ASN A 74 -19.37 7.24 6.93
C ASN A 74 -20.65 6.72 7.59
N SER A 75 -20.62 5.51 8.15
CA SER A 75 -21.75 4.92 8.87
C SER A 75 -21.91 5.45 10.31
N SER A 76 -21.00 6.31 10.77
CA SER A 76 -21.11 6.92 12.09
C SER A 76 -21.94 8.21 12.05
N HIS A 77 -22.56 8.57 13.17
CA HIS A 77 -23.28 9.83 13.34
C HIS A 77 -22.34 11.03 13.58
N TRP A 78 -21.24 11.10 12.82
CA TRP A 78 -20.18 12.09 13.01
C TRP A 78 -20.66 13.55 12.85
N GLN A 79 -21.80 13.78 12.20
CA GLN A 79 -22.38 15.12 12.07
C GLN A 79 -22.72 15.74 13.43
N HIS A 80 -23.05 14.92 14.42
CA HIS A 80 -23.42 15.34 15.77
C HIS A 80 -22.22 15.42 16.74
N CYS A 81 -21.01 15.08 16.28
CA CYS A 81 -19.81 15.16 17.11
C CYS A 81 -19.33 16.61 17.30
N THR A 82 -18.52 16.83 18.35
CA THR A 82 -17.87 18.11 18.60
C THR A 82 -16.91 18.47 17.47
N ARG A 83 -16.59 19.78 17.36
CA ARG A 83 -15.71 20.30 16.31
C ARG A 83 -14.31 19.66 16.33
N ASP A 84 -13.78 19.38 17.52
CA ASP A 84 -12.47 18.74 17.69
C ASP A 84 -12.48 17.29 17.17
N THR A 85 -13.53 16.53 17.47
CA THR A 85 -13.71 15.17 16.95
C THR A 85 -13.85 15.17 15.42
N LYS A 86 -14.62 16.11 14.85
CA LYS A 86 -14.74 16.28 13.39
C LYS A 86 -13.38 16.57 12.74
N ARG A 87 -12.52 17.38 13.38
CA ARG A 87 -11.16 17.68 12.89
C ARG A 87 -10.24 16.45 12.93
N GLY A 88 -10.33 15.64 13.98
CA GLY A 88 -9.62 14.36 14.08
C GLY A 88 -10.03 13.40 12.97
N LEU A 89 -11.34 13.21 12.79
CA LEU A 89 -11.92 12.37 11.73
C LEU A 89 -11.47 12.83 10.33
N MET A 90 -11.45 14.14 10.07
CA MET A 90 -10.97 14.69 8.80
C MET A 90 -9.49 14.40 8.54
N SER A 91 -8.67 14.42 9.58
CA SER A 91 -7.25 14.10 9.46
C SER A 91 -7.06 12.61 9.15
N LEU A 92 -7.82 11.75 9.82
CA LEU A 92 -7.82 10.31 9.60
C LEU A 92 -8.31 9.93 8.20
N LEU A 93 -9.42 10.52 7.74
CA LEU A 93 -9.95 10.34 6.39
C LEU A 93 -8.94 10.72 5.32
N ARG A 94 -8.19 11.82 5.49
CA ARG A 94 -7.14 12.20 4.55
C ARG A 94 -5.99 11.19 4.49
N ILE A 95 -5.70 10.50 5.58
CA ILE A 95 -4.65 9.48 5.63
C ILE A 95 -5.16 8.21 4.93
N CYS A 96 -6.34 7.71 5.29
CA CYS A 96 -6.90 6.49 4.72
C CYS A 96 -7.28 6.62 3.24
N GLN A 97 -7.59 7.83 2.76
CA GLN A 97 -7.88 8.08 1.33
C GLN A 97 -6.63 8.20 0.46
N ARG A 98 -5.42 8.24 1.04
CA ARG A 98 -4.20 8.25 0.22
C ARG A 98 -3.94 6.83 -0.29
N PRO A 99 -3.80 6.64 -1.61
CA PRO A 99 -3.42 5.35 -2.16
C PRO A 99 -2.09 4.91 -1.57
N ASN A 100 -2.05 3.74 -0.94
CA ASN A 100 -0.83 3.20 -0.34
C ASN A 100 -0.09 2.24 -1.28
N HIS A 101 -0.70 1.89 -2.42
CA HIS A 101 -0.06 1.08 -3.43
C HIS A 101 1.22 1.73 -3.96
N LEU A 102 2.27 0.93 -4.08
CA LEU A 102 3.49 1.27 -4.82
C LEU A 102 3.09 1.60 -6.27
N LYS A 103 3.04 2.90 -6.61
CA LYS A 103 2.80 3.39 -7.98
C LYS A 103 3.72 2.74 -9.03
N PHE A 104 4.85 2.18 -8.58
CA PHE A 104 5.93 1.65 -9.40
C PHE A 104 5.53 0.44 -10.26
N TYR A 105 4.63 -0.42 -9.80
CA TYR A 105 4.25 -1.63 -10.55
C TYR A 105 3.04 -1.45 -11.45
N GLY A 106 2.59 -0.20 -11.67
CA GLY A 106 1.42 0.07 -12.49
C GLY A 106 0.25 -0.80 -12.06
N GLY A 107 0.09 -0.97 -10.73
CA GLY A 107 -0.96 -1.77 -10.12
C GLY A 107 -2.23 -1.38 -10.82
N ARG A 108 -2.68 -2.26 -11.73
CA ARG A 108 -3.85 -2.01 -12.54
C ARG A 108 -4.89 -1.82 -11.47
N SER A 109 -5.39 -0.59 -11.33
CA SER A 109 -6.53 -0.30 -10.49
C SER A 109 -7.53 -1.35 -10.90
N HIS A 110 -7.65 -2.42 -10.11
CA HIS A 110 -8.78 -3.29 -10.24
C HIS A 110 -9.88 -2.32 -9.87
N HIS A 111 -10.54 -1.83 -10.91
CA HIS A 111 -11.76 -1.07 -10.89
C HIS A 111 -12.82 -1.99 -10.28
N SER A 112 -12.65 -2.33 -9.01
CA SER A 112 -13.68 -2.21 -8.04
C SER A 112 -13.42 -0.81 -7.46
N ALA A 113 -13.84 0.31 -8.05
CA ALA A 113 -15.23 0.63 -8.38
C ALA A 113 -16.27 0.06 -7.40
N SER A 114 -15.84 -0.40 -6.22
CA SER A 114 -16.73 -0.60 -5.11
C SER A 114 -16.97 0.79 -4.54
N GLY A 115 -18.23 1.24 -4.59
CA GLY A 115 -18.76 2.55 -4.16
C GLY A 115 -18.13 3.28 -2.97
N PRO A 116 -17.62 2.64 -1.90
CA PRO A 116 -17.16 3.34 -0.68
C PRO A 116 -16.03 4.36 -0.84
N VAL A 117 -15.09 4.22 -1.78
CA VAL A 117 -13.98 5.20 -1.93
C VAL A 117 -14.48 6.49 -2.60
N LEU A 118 -15.37 6.37 -3.59
CA LEU A 118 -16.04 7.51 -4.23
C LEU A 118 -16.96 8.22 -3.25
N GLU A 119 -17.74 7.46 -2.49
CA GLU A 119 -18.65 7.97 -1.45
C GLU A 119 -17.87 8.67 -0.32
N CYS A 120 -16.73 8.11 0.10
CA CYS A 120 -15.84 8.75 1.07
C CYS A 120 -15.17 10.03 0.54
N ARG A 121 -14.83 10.06 -0.77
CA ARG A 121 -14.30 11.27 -1.43
C ARG A 121 -15.37 12.36 -1.56
N GLN A 122 -16.62 11.96 -1.81
CA GLN A 122 -17.76 12.87 -1.87
C GLN A 122 -18.11 13.42 -0.47
N ASN A 123 -18.08 12.57 0.55
CA ASN A 123 -18.26 12.97 1.95
C ASN A 123 -17.12 13.88 2.45
N SER A 124 -15.88 13.67 2.02
CA SER A 124 -14.76 14.56 2.38
C SER A 124 -14.85 15.93 1.70
N VAL A 125 -15.55 16.04 0.56
CA VAL A 125 -15.91 17.33 -0.06
C VAL A 125 -17.06 17.99 0.70
N GLN A 126 -18.13 17.25 1.05
CA GLN A 126 -19.23 17.76 1.87
C GLN A 126 -18.75 18.25 3.25
N LEU A 127 -17.85 17.52 3.90
CA LEU A 127 -17.21 17.92 5.15
C LEU A 127 -16.42 19.23 5.03
N ARG A 128 -15.74 19.46 3.89
CA ARG A 128 -15.05 20.74 3.65
C ARG A 128 -16.04 21.88 3.46
N GLN A 129 -17.16 21.64 2.78
CA GLN A 129 -18.21 22.65 2.58
C GLN A 129 -18.94 22.99 3.88
N LEU A 130 -19.28 22.01 4.70
CA LEU A 130 -19.90 22.22 6.02
C LEU A 130 -18.98 23.01 6.96
N TYR A 131 -17.67 22.69 6.96
CA TYR A 131 -16.71 23.43 7.78
C TYR A 131 -16.47 24.87 7.29
N ALA A 132 -16.60 25.12 5.98
CA ALA A 132 -16.48 26.45 5.40
C ALA A 132 -17.71 27.34 5.68
N ASN A 133 -18.87 26.74 5.94
CA ASN A 133 -20.12 27.46 6.25
C ASN A 133 -20.36 27.68 7.76
N GLU A 134 -19.56 27.05 8.65
CA GLU A 134 -19.58 27.27 10.11
C GLU A 134 -18.50 28.30 10.58
N GLN A 135 -18.01 29.15 9.67
CA GLN A 135 -17.16 30.33 9.96
C GLN A 135 -17.93 31.61 9.69
#